data_AF-A0A8J3R8G7-F1
#
_entry.id   AF-A0A8J3R8G7-F1
#
_cell.length_a   1.000
_cell.length_b   1.000
_cell.length_c   1.000
_cell.angle_alpha   90.00
_cell.angle_beta   90.00
_cell.angle_gamma   90.00
#
_symmetry.space_group_name_H-M   'P 1'
#
loop_
_entity.id
_entity.type
_entity.pdbx_description
1 polymer ?
#
loop_
_entity_poly.entity_id
_entity_poly.type
_entity_poly.pdbx_seq_one_letter_code
_entity_poly.pdbx_strand_id
1 'polypeptide(L)'
;MGDPHPLVVHLMDRRRQLRLSQRAVAPAAGVKSGSVGLWELGQAQPRLTSLAGYALALRLRLAVVDPWTRETLSSDPATLMSAAAAHRRRLDLLQGQVARLMRCDRVTVRRAETGHPRLWLGIADRYVTAVGLKFVLVYDRPRCCRCDPWWCEKDEEHCATQACPRCMHGCPAPEGECCERAGGAAR
;
A
#
# COMPACT_ATOMS: atom_id res chain seq x y z
N MET A 1 16.40 22.73 -2.91
CA MET A 1 15.34 21.85 -2.38
C MET A 1 15.24 20.68 -3.33
N GLY A 2 15.02 19.45 -2.83
CA GLY A 2 14.77 18.30 -3.70
C GLY A 2 13.30 18.25 -4.10
N ASP A 3 12.99 17.54 -5.18
CA ASP A 3 11.61 17.26 -5.55
C ASP A 3 10.97 16.30 -4.53
N PRO A 4 9.68 16.48 -4.20
CA PRO A 4 8.95 15.54 -3.36
C PRO A 4 8.94 14.15 -4.00
N HIS A 5 8.97 13.12 -3.15
CA HIS A 5 8.89 11.75 -3.60
C HIS A 5 7.61 11.53 -4.44
N PRO A 6 7.63 10.80 -5.57
CA PRO A 6 6.46 10.64 -6.44
C PRO A 6 5.20 10.13 -5.73
N LEU A 7 5.35 9.17 -4.81
CA LEU A 7 4.21 8.72 -3.97
C LEU A 7 3.64 9.82 -3.08
N VAL A 8 4.49 10.72 -2.56
CA VAL A 8 4.03 11.86 -1.75
C VAL A 8 3.23 12.84 -2.61
N VAL A 9 3.63 13.05 -3.87
CA VAL A 9 2.84 13.87 -4.81
C VAL A 9 1.42 13.31 -4.96
N HIS A 10 1.29 12.00 -5.20
CA HIS A 10 -0.02 11.35 -5.29
C HIS A 10 -0.84 11.43 -3.99
N LEU A 11 -0.20 11.25 -2.82
CA LEU A 11 -0.85 11.39 -1.53
C LEU A 11 -1.31 12.84 -1.28
N MET A 12 -0.51 13.82 -1.68
CA MET A 12 -0.82 15.25 -1.57
C MET A 12 -2.05 15.59 -2.44
N ASP A 13 -2.07 15.14 -3.69
CA ASP A 13 -3.21 15.36 -4.59
C ASP A 13 -4.49 14.74 -4.03
N ARG A 14 -4.41 13.49 -3.56
CA ARG A 14 -5.57 12.83 -2.94
C ARG A 14 -6.03 13.54 -1.67
N ARG A 15 -5.10 14.00 -0.82
CA ARG A 15 -5.42 14.77 0.39
C ARG A 15 -6.15 16.07 0.04
N ARG A 16 -5.71 16.77 -1.00
CA ARG A 16 -6.34 18.01 -1.51
C ARG A 16 -7.74 17.75 -2.06
N GLN A 17 -7.94 16.68 -2.83
CA GLN A 17 -9.26 16.27 -3.31
C GLN A 17 -10.24 16.01 -2.15
N LEU A 18 -9.76 15.38 -1.07
CA LEU A 18 -10.55 15.12 0.14
C LEU A 18 -10.67 16.35 1.06
N ARG A 19 -10.08 17.49 0.68
CA ARG A 19 -10.05 18.74 1.46
C ARG A 19 -9.52 18.56 2.90
N LEU A 20 -8.61 17.60 3.09
CA LEU A 20 -7.99 17.33 4.39
C LEU A 20 -6.76 18.21 4.59
N SER A 21 -6.57 18.72 5.80
CA SER A 21 -5.35 19.45 6.17
C SER A 21 -4.18 18.48 6.45
N GLN A 22 -2.95 18.99 6.41
CA GLN A 22 -1.77 18.21 6.86
C GLN A 22 -1.92 17.75 8.32
N ARG A 23 -2.54 18.58 9.17
CA ARG A 23 -2.84 18.26 10.58
C ARG A 23 -3.80 17.07 10.70
N ALA A 24 -4.73 16.90 9.77
CA ALA A 24 -5.69 15.80 9.81
C ALA A 24 -5.05 14.43 9.51
N VAL A 25 -4.04 14.39 8.61
CA VAL A 25 -3.40 13.13 8.19
C VAL A 25 -2.20 12.75 9.05
N ALA A 26 -1.58 13.71 9.73
CA ALA A 26 -0.36 13.50 10.49
C ALA A 26 -0.47 12.43 11.60
N PRO A 27 -1.55 12.33 12.40
CA PRO A 27 -1.70 11.30 13.42
C PRO A 27 -1.66 9.88 12.84
N ALA A 28 -2.37 9.65 11.73
CA ALA A 28 -2.38 8.35 11.06
C ALA A 28 -1.03 8.00 10.44
N ALA A 29 -0.27 8.99 9.97
CA ALA A 29 1.11 8.83 9.53
C ALA A 29 2.12 8.68 10.70
N GLY A 30 1.66 8.79 11.95
CA GLY A 30 2.50 8.68 13.15
C GLY A 30 3.49 9.83 13.32
N VAL A 31 3.19 11.02 12.81
CA VAL A 31 4.12 12.17 12.82
C VAL A 31 3.43 13.48 13.20
N LYS A 32 4.22 14.56 13.34
CA LYS A 32 3.72 15.93 13.48
C LYS A 32 3.32 16.51 12.11
N SER A 33 2.38 17.45 12.08
CA SER A 33 1.95 18.12 10.85
C SER A 33 3.12 18.76 10.07
N GLY A 34 4.10 19.33 10.78
CA GLY A 34 5.28 19.91 10.14
C GLY A 34 6.08 18.89 9.33
N SER A 35 6.16 17.62 9.77
CA SER A 35 6.84 16.56 9.02
C SER A 35 6.14 16.26 7.70
N VAL A 36 4.80 16.26 7.68
CA VAL A 36 4.02 16.11 6.44
C VAL A 36 4.33 17.25 5.47
N GLY A 37 4.40 18.49 5.98
CA GLY A 37 4.80 19.65 5.17
C GLY A 37 6.21 19.51 4.57
N LEU A 38 7.18 19.05 5.35
CA LEU A 38 8.54 18.81 4.85
C LEU A 38 8.57 17.75 3.73
N TRP A 39 7.72 16.71 3.81
CA TRP A 39 7.63 15.69 2.77
C TRP A 39 7.01 16.25 1.48
N GLU A 40 5.89 16.96 1.61
CA GLU A 40 5.18 17.56 0.46
C GLU A 40 6.03 18.62 -0.26
N LEU A 41 6.96 19.28 0.46
CA LEU A 41 7.91 20.24 -0.09
C LEU A 41 9.21 19.60 -0.59
N GLY A 42 9.37 18.27 -0.50
CA GLY A 42 10.61 17.58 -0.89
C GLY A 42 11.83 17.92 -0.02
N GLN A 43 11.59 18.47 1.18
CA GLN A 43 12.63 18.83 2.14
C GLN A 43 13.03 17.67 3.06
N ALA A 44 12.19 16.62 3.13
CA ALA A 44 12.50 15.38 3.85
C ALA A 44 11.85 14.18 3.15
N GLN A 45 12.44 13.00 3.33
CA GLN A 45 11.88 11.74 2.83
C GLN A 45 11.06 11.03 3.93
N PRO A 46 9.82 10.60 3.65
CA PRO A 46 9.04 9.82 4.61
C PRO A 46 9.62 8.42 4.80
N ARG A 47 9.49 7.87 6.00
CA ARG A 47 9.72 6.44 6.23
C ARG A 47 8.56 5.65 5.66
N LEU A 48 8.80 4.39 5.29
CA LEU A 48 7.76 3.53 4.70
C LEU A 48 6.53 3.38 5.60
N THR A 49 6.70 3.21 6.92
CA THR A 49 5.57 3.14 7.86
C THR A 49 4.75 4.42 7.89
N SER A 50 5.41 5.57 7.86
CA SER A 50 4.72 6.85 7.82
C SER A 50 3.99 7.06 6.49
N LEU A 51 4.59 6.63 5.38
CA LEU A 51 3.94 6.66 4.07
C LEU A 51 2.70 5.74 4.03
N ALA A 52 2.80 4.53 4.60
CA ALA A 52 1.67 3.62 4.71
C ALA A 52 0.55 4.18 5.61
N GLY A 53 0.90 4.79 6.75
CA GLY A 53 -0.06 5.46 7.62
C GLY A 53 -0.72 6.68 6.97
N TYR A 54 0.04 7.43 6.18
CA TYR A 54 -0.49 8.53 5.38
C TYR A 54 -1.44 8.01 4.29
N ALA A 55 -1.07 6.96 3.55
CA ALA A 55 -1.96 6.32 2.59
C ALA A 55 -3.27 5.85 3.23
N LEU A 56 -3.18 5.20 4.40
CA LEU A 56 -4.35 4.72 5.14
C LEU A 56 -5.29 5.88 5.53
N ALA A 57 -4.74 7.01 5.97
CA ALA A 57 -5.53 8.22 6.27
C ALA A 57 -6.36 8.73 5.09
N LEU A 58 -5.91 8.42 3.87
CA LEU A 58 -6.53 8.82 2.61
C LEU A 58 -7.38 7.71 1.98
N ARG A 59 -7.65 6.62 2.72
CA ARG A 59 -8.34 5.41 2.23
C ARG A 59 -7.63 4.75 1.04
N LEU A 60 -6.31 4.84 1.05
CA LEU A 60 -5.42 4.16 0.13
C LEU A 60 -4.62 3.11 0.90
N ARG A 61 -4.04 2.18 0.17
CA ARG A 61 -3.07 1.22 0.66
C ARG A 61 -1.80 1.34 -0.14
N LEU A 62 -0.68 1.24 0.57
CA LEU A 62 0.60 1.11 -0.07
C LEU A 62 0.81 -0.35 -0.44
N ALA A 63 1.06 -0.60 -1.72
CA ALA A 63 1.30 -1.93 -2.24
C ALA A 63 2.64 -2.00 -2.98
N VAL A 64 3.18 -3.20 -3.10
CA VAL A 64 4.32 -3.48 -3.98
C VAL A 64 3.83 -4.28 -5.17
N VAL A 65 4.16 -3.80 -6.35
CA VAL A 65 3.88 -4.48 -7.62
C VAL A 65 5.17 -4.91 -8.29
N ASP A 66 5.10 -6.07 -8.91
CA ASP A 66 6.08 -6.49 -9.89
C ASP A 66 5.78 -5.76 -11.21
N PRO A 67 6.70 -4.94 -11.74
CA PRO A 67 6.42 -4.16 -12.95
C PRO A 67 6.26 -5.04 -14.20
N TRP A 68 6.78 -6.28 -14.18
CA TRP A 68 6.73 -7.18 -15.31
C TRP A 68 5.41 -7.93 -15.37
N THR A 69 4.94 -8.46 -14.23
CA THR A 69 3.68 -9.20 -14.15
C THR A 69 2.48 -8.31 -13.85
N ARG A 70 2.71 -7.09 -13.34
CA ARG A 70 1.71 -6.18 -12.77
C ARG A 70 0.93 -6.78 -11.59
N GLU A 71 1.39 -7.89 -11.05
CA GLU A 71 0.75 -8.55 -9.93
C GLU A 71 1.00 -7.75 -8.64
N THR A 72 -0.06 -7.51 -7.86
CA THR A 72 0.07 -6.91 -6.53
C THR A 72 0.59 -7.97 -5.57
N LEU A 73 1.85 -7.85 -5.18
CA LEU A 73 2.53 -8.83 -4.34
C LEU A 73 2.02 -8.80 -2.89
N SER A 74 1.79 -7.61 -2.34
CA SER A 74 1.05 -7.41 -1.09
C SER A 74 0.79 -5.91 -0.86
N SER A 75 -0.21 -5.62 -0.03
CA SER A 75 -0.54 -4.29 0.51
C SER A 75 -0.54 -4.24 2.04
N ASP A 76 -0.10 -5.32 2.70
CA ASP A 76 0.11 -5.37 4.14
C ASP A 76 1.62 -5.31 4.43
N PRO A 77 2.09 -4.33 5.23
CA PRO A 77 3.51 -4.17 5.56
C PRO A 77 4.18 -5.44 6.10
N ALA A 78 3.45 -6.29 6.83
CA ALA A 78 4.01 -7.52 7.38
C ALA A 78 4.28 -8.57 6.28
N THR A 79 3.45 -8.60 5.23
CA THR A 79 3.57 -9.55 4.11
C THR A 79 4.39 -9.01 2.94
N LEU A 80 4.59 -7.69 2.83
CA LEU A 80 5.50 -7.07 1.85
C LEU A 80 6.90 -7.72 1.88
N MET A 81 7.38 -8.07 3.07
CA MET A 81 8.70 -8.68 3.26
C MET A 81 8.78 -10.07 2.63
N SER A 82 7.78 -10.91 2.91
CA SER A 82 7.68 -12.26 2.34
C SER A 82 7.57 -12.21 0.82
N ALA A 83 6.81 -11.24 0.29
CA ALA A 83 6.59 -11.10 -1.13
C ALA A 83 7.84 -10.57 -1.86
N ALA A 84 8.53 -9.59 -1.30
CA ALA A 84 9.80 -9.09 -1.85
C ALA A 84 10.90 -10.17 -1.82
N ALA A 85 11.00 -10.93 -0.73
CA ALA A 85 11.93 -12.06 -0.63
C ALA A 85 11.59 -13.20 -1.61
N ALA A 86 10.30 -13.46 -1.84
CA ALA A 86 9.86 -14.44 -2.84
C ALA A 86 10.21 -13.99 -4.26
N HIS A 87 10.01 -12.71 -4.59
CA HIS A 87 10.38 -12.16 -5.89
C HIS A 87 11.90 -12.22 -6.11
N ARG A 88 12.72 -11.84 -5.12
CA ARG A 88 14.19 -12.02 -5.20
C ARG A 88 14.57 -13.46 -5.56
N ARG A 89 13.93 -14.45 -4.93
CA ARG A 89 14.18 -15.88 -5.22
C ARG A 89 13.78 -16.25 -6.64
N ARG A 90 12.68 -15.70 -7.17
CA ARG A 90 12.27 -15.90 -8.57
C ARG A 90 13.30 -15.33 -9.56
N LEU A 91 13.95 -14.23 -9.21
CA LEU A 91 15.03 -13.62 -9.99
C LEU A 91 16.41 -14.30 -9.83
N ASP A 92 16.50 -15.37 -9.03
CA ASP A 92 17.75 -16.06 -8.67
C ASP A 92 18.85 -15.13 -8.11
N LEU A 93 18.44 -14.05 -7.44
CA LEU A 93 19.38 -13.09 -6.84
C LEU A 93 19.83 -13.58 -5.47
N LEU A 94 21.13 -13.81 -5.28
CA LEU A 94 21.71 -14.13 -3.98
C LEU A 94 21.65 -12.92 -3.03
N GLN A 95 21.54 -13.18 -1.72
CA GLN A 95 21.55 -12.11 -0.71
C GLN A 95 22.79 -11.20 -0.80
N GLY A 96 23.95 -11.74 -1.21
CA GLY A 96 25.17 -10.97 -1.40
C GLY A 96 25.15 -10.04 -2.64
N GLN A 97 24.34 -10.36 -3.65
CA GLN A 97 24.11 -9.47 -4.80
C GLN A 97 23.19 -8.33 -4.39
N VAL A 98 22.11 -8.62 -3.69
CA VAL A 98 21.19 -7.59 -3.16
C VAL A 98 21.90 -6.65 -2.18
N ALA A 99 22.73 -7.19 -1.29
CA ALA A 99 23.53 -6.41 -0.36
C ALA A 99 24.44 -5.40 -1.09
N ARG A 100 25.09 -5.83 -2.19
CA ARG A 100 25.91 -4.96 -3.05
C ARG A 100 25.06 -3.85 -3.70
N LEU A 101 23.91 -4.18 -4.26
CA LEU A 101 23.00 -3.20 -4.86
C LEU A 101 22.52 -2.16 -3.84
N MET A 102 22.21 -2.61 -2.62
CA MET A 102 21.73 -1.76 -1.53
C MET A 102 22.83 -1.00 -0.79
N ARG A 103 24.11 -1.32 -1.08
CA ARG A 103 25.29 -0.85 -0.33
C ARG A 103 25.19 -1.11 1.18
N CYS A 104 24.81 -2.34 1.54
CA CYS A 104 24.80 -2.81 2.91
C CYS A 104 25.46 -4.19 3.00
N ASP A 105 25.59 -4.73 4.21
CA ASP A 105 26.11 -6.08 4.41
C ASP A 105 25.03 -7.17 4.23
N ARG A 106 25.47 -8.41 4.01
CA ARG A 106 24.58 -9.56 3.81
C ARG A 106 23.73 -9.87 5.05
N VAL A 107 24.23 -9.57 6.26
CA VAL A 107 23.50 -9.79 7.51
C VAL A 107 22.31 -8.84 7.61
N THR A 108 22.46 -7.59 7.18
CA THR A 108 21.38 -6.60 7.07
C THR A 108 20.28 -7.10 6.14
N VAL A 109 20.62 -7.61 4.95
CA VAL A 109 19.65 -8.21 4.01
C VAL A 109 18.96 -9.43 4.63
N ARG A 110 19.71 -10.35 5.25
CA ARG A 110 19.14 -11.54 5.90
C ARG A 110 18.16 -11.17 7.01
N ARG A 111 18.54 -10.26 7.92
CA ARG A 111 17.69 -9.80 9.03
C ARG A 111 16.42 -9.14 8.52
N ALA A 112 16.56 -8.38 7.44
CA ALA A 112 15.45 -7.78 6.71
C ALA A 112 14.53 -8.84 6.09
N GLU A 113 15.03 -9.97 5.61
CA GLU A 113 14.17 -11.05 5.07
C GLU A 113 13.53 -11.92 6.16
N THR A 114 14.18 -12.13 7.30
CA THR A 114 13.70 -13.00 8.39
C THR A 114 12.80 -12.29 9.41
N GLY A 115 12.24 -11.13 9.07
CA GLY A 115 11.20 -10.51 9.88
C GLY A 115 11.67 -9.58 10.99
N HIS A 116 12.85 -8.94 10.91
CA HIS A 116 13.14 -7.79 11.78
C HIS A 116 12.54 -6.50 11.18
N PRO A 117 11.33 -6.08 11.60
CA PRO A 117 10.55 -5.09 10.86
C PRO A 117 11.22 -3.71 10.92
N ARG A 118 11.89 -3.41 12.04
CA ARG A 118 12.58 -2.13 12.26
C ARG A 118 13.75 -1.88 11.30
N LEU A 119 14.47 -2.93 10.89
CA LEU A 119 15.58 -2.82 9.94
C LEU A 119 15.05 -2.61 8.52
N TRP A 120 13.93 -3.26 8.18
CA TRP A 120 13.31 -3.12 6.87
C TRP A 120 12.86 -1.69 6.60
N LEU A 121 12.28 -1.00 7.58
CA LEU A 121 11.78 0.37 7.42
C LEU A 121 12.85 1.39 6.98
N GLY A 122 14.12 1.14 7.26
CA GLY A 122 15.24 1.99 6.83
C GLY A 122 15.86 1.59 5.49
N ILE A 123 15.53 0.42 4.95
CA ILE A 123 16.16 -0.13 3.73
C ILE A 123 15.16 -0.61 2.68
N ALA A 124 13.86 -0.64 2.98
CA ALA A 124 12.80 -1.19 2.15
C ALA A 124 12.78 -0.60 0.75
N ASP A 125 12.88 0.73 0.66
CA ASP A 125 12.92 1.46 -0.59
C ASP A 125 14.09 1.01 -1.49
N ARG A 126 15.29 0.93 -0.89
CA ARG A 126 16.47 0.41 -1.57
C ARG A 126 16.34 -1.07 -1.95
N TYR A 127 15.72 -1.88 -1.10
CA TYR A 127 15.53 -3.30 -1.37
C TYR A 127 14.57 -3.50 -2.55
N VAL A 128 13.37 -2.90 -2.47
CA VAL A 128 12.32 -2.96 -3.51
C VAL A 128 12.88 -2.48 -4.84
N THR A 129 13.58 -1.34 -4.84
CA THR A 129 14.26 -0.82 -6.03
C THR A 129 15.35 -1.78 -6.54
N ALA A 130 16.19 -2.33 -5.66
CA ALA A 130 17.27 -3.23 -6.04
C ALA A 130 16.78 -4.55 -6.64
N VAL A 131 15.61 -5.04 -6.22
CA VAL A 131 14.99 -6.24 -6.79
C VAL A 131 14.01 -5.92 -7.93
N GLY A 132 13.99 -4.68 -8.44
CA GLY A 132 13.20 -4.28 -9.59
C GLY A 132 11.70 -4.14 -9.33
N LEU A 133 11.27 -4.14 -8.07
CA LEU A 133 9.88 -3.93 -7.68
C LEU A 133 9.54 -2.44 -7.58
N LYS A 134 8.24 -2.10 -7.61
CA LYS A 134 7.77 -0.72 -7.45
C LYS A 134 6.71 -0.61 -6.37
N PHE A 135 6.78 0.46 -5.59
CA PHE A 135 5.68 0.85 -4.72
C PHE A 135 4.60 1.56 -5.53
N VAL A 136 3.34 1.19 -5.28
CA VAL A 136 2.16 1.84 -5.84
C VAL A 136 1.12 2.09 -4.75
N LEU A 137 0.25 3.07 -4.98
CA LEU A 137 -0.92 3.31 -4.13
C LEU A 137 -2.12 2.63 -4.79
N VAL A 138 -2.77 1.75 -4.05
CA VAL A 138 -4.02 1.11 -4.48
C VAL A 138 -5.15 1.61 -3.58
N TYR A 139 -6.35 1.74 -4.14
CA TYR A 139 -7.51 2.07 -3.31
C TYR A 139 -7.81 0.92 -2.35
N ASP A 140 -8.10 1.22 -1.09
CA ASP A 140 -8.62 0.22 -0.17
C ASP A 140 -10.09 -0.05 -0.52
N ARG A 141 -10.30 -0.95 -1.49
CA ARG A 141 -11.65 -1.43 -1.76
C ARG A 141 -12.01 -2.45 -0.68
N PRO A 142 -13.12 -2.28 0.04
CA PRO A 142 -13.59 -3.31 0.96
C PRO A 142 -13.76 -4.62 0.19
N ARG A 143 -13.40 -5.75 0.82
CA ARG A 143 -13.40 -7.10 0.23
C ARG A 143 -14.78 -7.57 -0.29
N CYS A 144 -15.84 -6.78 -0.13
CA CYS A 144 -17.14 -7.04 -0.74
C CYS A 144 -17.18 -6.74 -2.25
N CYS A 145 -16.21 -6.01 -2.82
CA CYS A 145 -16.19 -5.69 -4.24
C CYS A 145 -15.60 -6.84 -5.06
N ARG A 146 -16.43 -7.82 -5.43
CA ARG A 146 -16.10 -8.84 -6.44
C ARG A 146 -16.21 -8.28 -7.88
N CYS A 147 -16.41 -6.97 -8.02
CA CYS A 147 -16.49 -6.26 -9.29
C CYS A 147 -15.15 -5.55 -9.54
N ASP A 148 -14.35 -6.10 -10.44
CA ASP A 148 -13.28 -5.36 -11.09
C ASP A 148 -13.92 -4.35 -12.04
N PRO A 149 -13.67 -3.03 -11.92
CA PRO A 149 -14.24 -2.03 -12.83
C PRO A 149 -13.79 -2.21 -14.28
N TRP A 150 -12.71 -2.96 -14.54
CA TRP A 150 -12.34 -3.34 -15.91
C TRP A 150 -13.26 -4.40 -16.52
N TRP A 151 -14.11 -5.04 -15.71
CA TRP A 151 -15.00 -6.16 -16.09
C TRP A 151 -16.48 -5.86 -15.85
N CYS A 152 -16.82 -4.69 -15.31
CA CYS A 152 -18.23 -4.31 -15.13
C CYS A 152 -18.75 -3.70 -16.44
N GLU A 153 -19.38 -4.52 -17.29
CA GLU A 153 -20.05 -4.07 -18.52
C GLU A 153 -21.29 -3.18 -18.27
N LYS A 154 -21.64 -2.89 -17.02
CA LYS A 154 -22.80 -2.07 -16.68
C LYS A 154 -22.40 -0.69 -16.20
N ASP A 155 -23.05 0.32 -16.79
CA ASP A 155 -22.87 1.74 -16.51
C ASP A 155 -22.98 2.10 -15.01
N GLU A 156 -22.30 3.18 -14.62
CA GLU A 156 -22.21 3.70 -13.24
C GLU A 156 -23.57 3.80 -12.52
N GLU A 157 -24.64 4.03 -13.27
CA GLU A 157 -26.02 4.16 -12.78
C GLU A 157 -26.57 2.85 -12.15
N HIS A 158 -26.12 1.69 -12.63
CA HIS A 158 -26.54 0.38 -12.10
C HIS A 158 -25.95 0.10 -10.70
N CYS A 159 -24.75 0.62 -10.43
CA CYS A 159 -24.08 0.49 -9.15
C CYS A 159 -24.68 1.43 -8.08
N ALA A 160 -25.20 2.60 -8.49
CA ALA A 160 -25.74 3.60 -7.57
C ALA A 160 -27.09 3.18 -6.93
N THR A 161 -27.91 2.41 -7.65
CA THR A 161 -29.27 2.04 -7.22
C THR A 161 -29.34 0.74 -6.41
N GLN A 162 -28.31 -0.11 -6.48
CA GLN A 162 -28.23 -1.36 -5.71
C GLN A 162 -27.11 -1.35 -4.65
N ALA A 163 -26.67 -0.16 -4.24
CA ALA A 163 -25.69 -0.05 -3.19
C ALA A 163 -26.26 -0.58 -1.86
N CYS A 164 -25.52 -1.47 -1.20
CA CYS A 164 -25.91 -1.94 0.13
C CYS A 164 -26.05 -0.71 1.06
N PRO A 165 -27.19 -0.54 1.77
CA PRO A 165 -27.49 0.66 2.56
C PRO A 165 -26.51 0.86 3.73
N ARG A 166 -25.67 -0.14 4.02
CA ARG A 166 -24.68 -0.10 5.09
C ARG A 166 -23.27 0.29 4.64
N CYS A 167 -22.93 0.11 3.37
CA CYS A 167 -21.59 0.42 2.84
C CYS A 167 -21.59 1.40 1.66
N MET A 168 -22.76 1.77 1.12
CA MET A 168 -22.94 2.71 0.00
C MET A 168 -22.10 2.41 -1.26
N HIS A 169 -21.72 1.15 -1.50
CA HIS A 169 -21.05 0.73 -2.74
C HIS A 169 -21.91 -0.28 -3.50
N GLY A 170 -21.93 -0.15 -4.83
CA GLY A 170 -22.73 -0.95 -5.75
C GLY A 170 -22.31 -2.42 -5.86
N CYS A 171 -23.31 -3.24 -6.20
CA CYS A 171 -23.31 -4.68 -6.47
C CYS A 171 -22.25 -5.18 -7.50
N PRO A 172 -22.01 -6.50 -7.64
CA PRO A 172 -22.86 -7.61 -7.17
C PRO A 172 -22.25 -8.55 -6.13
N ALA A 173 -23.14 -9.05 -5.26
CA ALA A 173 -23.01 -10.38 -4.65
C ALA A 173 -23.69 -11.40 -5.59
N PRO A 174 -22.98 -12.37 -6.16
CA PRO A 174 -23.63 -13.54 -6.73
C PRO A 174 -24.06 -14.44 -5.55
N GLU A 175 -25.32 -14.84 -5.55
CA GLU A 175 -25.94 -15.79 -4.60
C GLU A 175 -26.20 -15.30 -3.16
N GLY A 176 -26.89 -14.16 -3.03
CA GLY A 176 -27.94 -14.03 -2.01
C GLY A 176 -27.56 -13.94 -0.52
N GLU A 177 -26.29 -13.87 -0.13
CA GLU A 177 -25.92 -13.69 1.28
C GLU A 177 -25.23 -12.35 1.58
N CYS A 178 -25.95 -11.47 2.30
CA CYS A 178 -25.41 -10.27 2.92
C CYS A 178 -24.36 -10.59 4.00
N CYS A 179 -23.40 -9.68 4.20
CA CYS A 179 -22.23 -9.80 5.07
C CYS A 179 -22.46 -10.07 6.58
N GLU A 180 -23.67 -10.39 7.04
CA GLU A 180 -24.01 -10.47 8.47
C GLU A 180 -24.38 -11.85 9.02
N ARG A 181 -24.50 -12.91 8.20
CA ARG A 181 -25.00 -14.21 8.72
C ARG A 181 -23.97 -15.22 9.24
N ALA A 182 -22.66 -14.99 9.11
CA ALA A 182 -21.65 -15.97 9.56
C ALA A 182 -21.27 -15.90 11.06
N GLY A 183 -21.92 -15.05 11.88
CA GLY A 183 -21.47 -14.73 13.24
C GLY A 183 -22.41 -15.07 14.39
N GLY A 184 -23.47 -15.87 14.20
CA GLY A 184 -24.48 -16.06 15.23
C GLY A 184 -25.15 -17.43 15.25
N ALA A 185 -24.78 -18.21 16.27
CA ALA A 185 -25.51 -19.34 16.85
C ALA A 185 -25.57 -20.68 16.07
N ALA A 186 -24.71 -21.62 16.49
CA ALA A 186 -25.15 -23.00 16.73
C ALA A 186 -25.09 -23.23 18.25
N ARG A 187 -26.27 -23.45 18.85
CA ARG A 187 -26.44 -24.20 20.11
C ARG A 187 -26.74 -25.64 19.74
#